data_AF-A0A5A7MNA6-F1
#
_entry.id   AF-A0A5A7MNA6-F1
#
_cell.length_a   1.000
_cell.length_b   1.000
_cell.length_c   1.000
_cell.angle_alpha   90.00
_cell.angle_beta   90.00
_cell.angle_gamma   90.00
#
_symmetry.space_group_name_H-M   'P 1'
#
loop_
_entity.id
_entity.type
_entity.pdbx_description
1 polymer ?
#
loop_
_entity_poly.entity_id
_entity_poly.type
_entity_poly.pdbx_seq_one_letter_code
_entity_poly.pdbx_strand_id
1 'polypeptide(L)'
;MLFKDVIRKKRDGETLSAEEINVFVSGLADGSLPAEQVSALAMAIFLKSMSFEEAGALTLAMANSGVMLDWSRKVWMARLWTNIPLAGWATR
;
A
#
# COMPACT_ATOMS: atom_id res chain seq x y z
N MET A 1 15.18 -10.56 -2.94
CA MET A 1 14.48 -11.26 -4.04
C MET A 1 14.41 -10.30 -5.22
N LEU A 2 14.60 -10.76 -6.44
CA LEU A 2 14.42 -9.90 -7.62
C LEU A 2 12.93 -9.89 -7.99
N PHE A 3 12.42 -8.78 -8.51
CA PHE A 3 11.01 -8.69 -8.92
C PHE A 3 10.64 -9.73 -10.00
N LYS A 4 11.62 -10.14 -10.83
CA LYS A 4 11.47 -11.23 -11.81
C LYS A 4 11.09 -12.57 -11.17
N ASP A 5 11.51 -12.82 -9.93
CA ASP A 5 11.17 -14.04 -9.20
C ASP A 5 9.68 -14.04 -8.82
N VAL A 6 9.11 -12.87 -8.48
CA VAL A 6 7.68 -12.68 -8.18
C VAL A 6 6.82 -12.96 -9.42
N ILE A 7 7.23 -12.43 -10.58
CA ILE A 7 6.56 -12.70 -11.86
C ILE A 7 6.59 -14.19 -12.18
N ARG A 8 7.75 -14.84 -12.03
CA ARG A 8 7.92 -16.27 -12.29
C ARG A 8 7.01 -17.10 -11.39
N LYS A 9 7.01 -16.80 -10.09
CA LYS A 9 6.18 -17.46 -9.08
C LYS A 9 4.70 -17.39 -9.46
N LYS A 10 4.18 -16.19 -9.75
CA LYS A 10 2.77 -16.05 -10.13
C LYS A 10 2.44 -16.73 -11.46
N ARG A 11 3.32 -16.63 -12.45
CA ARG A 11 3.18 -17.31 -13.75
C ARG A 11 3.09 -18.83 -13.59
N ASP A 12 3.87 -19.39 -12.66
CA ASP A 12 3.91 -20.83 -12.40
C ASP A 12 2.69 -21.29 -11.55
N GLY A 13 1.82 -20.35 -11.14
CA GLY A 13 0.55 -20.61 -10.45
C GLY A 13 0.66 -20.61 -8.93
N GLU A 14 1.79 -20.19 -8.39
CA GLU A 14 2.01 -20.08 -6.95
C GLU A 14 1.39 -18.80 -6.37
N THR A 15 1.09 -18.85 -5.07
CA THR A 15 0.51 -17.74 -4.32
C THR A 15 1.58 -16.73 -3.91
N LEU A 16 1.30 -15.44 -4.13
CA LEU A 16 2.15 -14.35 -3.67
C LEU A 16 1.93 -14.08 -2.18
N SER A 17 3.03 -13.80 -1.48
CA SER A 17 3.02 -13.29 -0.11
C SER A 17 2.65 -11.81 -0.06
N ALA A 18 2.21 -11.34 1.11
CA ALA A 18 1.91 -9.93 1.32
C ALA A 18 3.15 -9.05 1.10
N GLU A 19 4.34 -9.52 1.46
CA GLU A 19 5.61 -8.83 1.23
C GLU A 19 5.91 -8.66 -0.26
N GLU A 20 5.73 -9.71 -1.07
CA GLU A 20 5.92 -9.66 -2.53
C GLU A 20 4.93 -8.70 -3.19
N ILE A 21 3.67 -8.69 -2.71
CA ILE A 21 2.64 -7.75 -3.18
C ILE A 21 2.98 -6.31 -2.79
N ASN A 22 3.49 -6.07 -1.58
CA ASN A 22 3.92 -4.74 -1.15
C ASN A 22 5.07 -4.23 -2.02
N VAL A 23 6.07 -5.07 -2.34
CA VAL A 23 7.15 -4.69 -3.25
C VAL A 23 6.60 -4.30 -4.63
N PHE A 24 5.63 -5.04 -5.15
CA PHE A 24 4.97 -4.69 -6.41
C PHE A 24 4.29 -3.32 -6.34
N VAL A 25 3.45 -3.09 -5.33
CA VAL A 25 2.67 -1.86 -5.22
C VAL A 25 3.55 -0.64 -4.94
N SER A 26 4.55 -0.76 -4.05
CA SER A 26 5.50 0.32 -3.80
C SER A 26 6.23 0.70 -5.08
N GLY A 27 6.73 -0.30 -5.82
CA GLY A 27 7.46 -0.07 -7.06
C GLY A 27 6.59 0.49 -8.20
N LEU A 28 5.30 0.18 -8.19
CA LEU A 28 4.31 0.79 -9.09
C LEU A 28 4.02 2.25 -8.72
N ALA A 29 3.92 2.55 -7.42
CA ALA A 29 3.57 3.87 -6.91
C ALA A 29 4.73 4.88 -7.03
N ASP A 30 5.97 4.46 -6.80
CA ASP A 30 7.16 5.31 -6.89
C ASP A 30 7.83 5.29 -8.28
N GLY A 31 7.37 4.43 -9.19
CA GLY A 31 7.89 4.29 -10.54
C GLY A 31 9.25 3.58 -10.62
N SER A 32 9.71 2.94 -9.55
CA SER A 32 10.98 2.18 -9.54
C SER A 32 10.90 0.85 -10.28
N LEU A 33 9.69 0.33 -10.52
CA LEU A 33 9.48 -0.85 -11.36
C LEU A 33 9.27 -0.47 -12.84
N PRO A 34 10.02 -1.10 -13.76
CA PRO A 34 9.79 -0.93 -15.20
C PRO A 34 8.37 -1.33 -15.60
N ALA A 35 7.76 -0.56 -16.51
CA ALA A 35 6.39 -0.79 -16.97
C ALA A 35 6.19 -2.20 -17.56
N GLU A 36 7.22 -2.75 -18.22
CA GLU A 36 7.21 -4.08 -18.81
C GLU A 36 7.05 -5.16 -17.73
N GLN A 37 7.67 -4.97 -16.56
CA GLN A 37 7.56 -5.91 -15.45
C GLN A 37 6.19 -5.84 -14.78
N VAL A 38 5.64 -4.63 -14.65
CA VAL A 38 4.28 -4.40 -14.15
C VAL A 38 3.27 -5.11 -15.06
N SER A 39 3.36 -4.89 -16.39
CA SER A 39 2.49 -5.54 -17.36
C SER A 39 2.64 -7.07 -17.36
N ALA A 40 3.86 -7.58 -17.20
CA ALA A 40 4.11 -9.02 -17.13
C ALA A 40 3.45 -9.65 -15.89
N LEU A 41 3.53 -9.01 -14.72
CA LEU A 41 2.84 -9.50 -13.53
C LEU A 41 1.32 -9.40 -13.67
N ALA A 42 0.80 -8.30 -14.23
CA ALA A 42 -0.62 -8.14 -14.48
C ALA A 42 -1.17 -9.24 -15.40
N MET A 43 -0.44 -9.59 -16.45
CA MET A 43 -0.81 -10.70 -17.34
C MET A 43 -0.75 -12.06 -16.63
N ALA A 44 0.27 -12.30 -15.79
CA ALA A 44 0.34 -13.53 -14.99
C ALA A 44 -0.85 -13.67 -14.04
N ILE A 45 -1.26 -12.58 -13.37
CA ILE A 45 -2.44 -12.53 -12.51
C ILE A 45 -3.71 -12.78 -13.31
N PHE A 46 -3.86 -12.18 -14.49
CA PHE A 46 -5.02 -12.41 -15.36
C PHE A 46 -5.18 -13.90 -15.73
N LEU A 47 -4.08 -14.60 -16.02
CA LEU A 47 -4.11 -16.00 -16.43
C LEU A 47 -4.24 -16.99 -15.26
N LYS A 48 -3.77 -16.63 -14.07
CA LYS A 48 -3.71 -17.53 -12.89
C LYS A 48 -4.68 -17.17 -11.78
N SER A 49 -5.39 -16.05 -11.90
CA SER A 49 -6.23 -15.45 -10.86
C SER A 49 -5.45 -15.13 -9.58
N MET A 50 -6.14 -14.56 -8.59
CA MET A 50 -5.64 -14.37 -7.23
C MET A 50 -6.54 -15.11 -6.26
N SER A 51 -5.96 -15.60 -5.17
CA SER A 51 -6.71 -16.03 -4.00
C SER A 51 -7.36 -14.83 -3.31
N PHE A 52 -8.30 -15.08 -2.41
CA PHE A 52 -8.94 -14.03 -1.63
C PHE A 52 -7.93 -13.25 -0.77
N GLU A 53 -6.97 -13.97 -0.18
CA GLU A 53 -5.88 -13.41 0.62
C GLU A 53 -4.96 -12.52 -0.22
N GLU A 54 -4.57 -12.97 -1.42
CA GLU A 54 -3.77 -12.17 -2.36
C GLU A 54 -4.51 -10.89 -2.78
N ALA A 55 -5.80 -10.99 -3.12
CA ALA A 55 -6.61 -9.84 -3.51
C ALA A 55 -6.79 -8.84 -2.35
N GLY A 56 -7.00 -9.35 -1.13
CA GLY A 56 -7.06 -8.53 0.08
C GLY A 56 -5.74 -7.82 0.37
N ALA A 57 -4.62 -8.54 0.28
CA ALA A 57 -3.28 -7.96 0.45
C ALA A 57 -2.98 -6.88 -0.60
N LEU A 58 -3.33 -7.12 -1.87
CA LEU A 58 -3.18 -6.14 -2.94
C LEU A 58 -4.00 -4.87 -2.68
N THR A 59 -5.26 -5.04 -2.26
CA THR A 59 -6.15 -3.93 -1.95
C THR A 59 -5.60 -3.08 -0.80
N LEU A 60 -5.13 -3.72 0.27
CA LEU A 60 -4.53 -3.03 1.41
C LEU A 60 -3.24 -2.32 1.03
N ALA A 61 -2.38 -2.97 0.25
CA ALA A 61 -1.14 -2.36 -0.23
C ALA A 61 -1.42 -1.11 -1.08
N MET A 62 -2.39 -1.18 -2.00
CA MET A 62 -2.80 -0.03 -2.81
C MET A 62 -3.44 1.08 -1.98
N ALA A 63 -4.24 0.75 -0.97
CA ALA A 63 -4.80 1.75 -0.06
C ALA A 63 -3.71 2.46 0.76
N ASN A 64 -2.68 1.71 1.18
CA ASN A 64 -1.56 2.20 1.97
C ASN A 64 -0.49 2.95 1.16
N SER A 65 -0.48 2.84 -0.17
CA SER A 65 0.52 3.53 -1.00
C SER A 65 0.26 5.03 -1.13
N GLY A 66 -0.92 5.50 -0.72
CA GLY A 66 -1.33 6.90 -0.77
C GLY A 66 -1.53 7.52 0.61
N VAL A 67 -2.37 8.54 0.67
CA VAL A 67 -2.73 9.22 1.92
C VAL A 67 -3.91 8.51 2.56
N MET A 68 -3.74 8.02 3.78
CA MET A 68 -4.83 7.48 4.59
C MET A 68 -5.43 8.56 5.49
N LEU A 69 -6.74 8.80 5.35
CA LEU A 69 -7.46 9.74 6.19
C LEU A 69 -7.78 9.11 7.55
N ASP A 70 -7.29 9.73 8.63
CA ASP A 70 -7.60 9.31 10.00
C ASP A 70 -8.76 10.12 10.59
N TRP A 71 -9.84 9.43 10.92
CA TRP A 71 -11.05 10.00 11.52
C TRP A 71 -11.12 9.80 13.04
N SER A 72 -10.06 9.28 13.66
CA SER A 72 -9.97 9.04 15.11
C SER A 72 -10.11 10.34 15.90
N ARG A 73 -11.07 10.38 16.84
CA ARG A 73 -11.40 11.55 17.66
C ARG A 73 -10.19 12.14 18.41
N LYS A 74 -9.20 11.31 18.76
CA LYS A 74 -7.98 11.75 19.47
C LYS A 74 -7.11 12.67 18.62
N VAL A 75 -6.97 12.37 17.32
CA VAL A 75 -6.20 13.20 16.40
C VAL A 75 -6.88 14.55 16.17
N TRP A 76 -8.21 14.54 16.03
CA TRP A 76 -9.00 15.76 15.87
C TRP A 76 -8.97 16.66 17.11
N MET A 77 -9.04 16.12 18.32
CA MET A 77 -8.91 16.91 19.55
C MET A 77 -7.51 17.49 19.75
N ALA A 78 -6.44 16.72 19.45
CA ALA A 78 -5.06 17.20 19.52
C ALA A 78 -4.81 18.34 18.52
N ARG A 79 -5.27 18.20 17.27
CA ARG A 79 -5.11 19.22 16.22
C ARG A 79 -5.89 20.50 16.50
N LEU A 80 -7.05 20.39 17.16
CA LEU A 80 -7.82 21.54 17.62
C LEU A 80 -7.11 22.30 18.74
N TRP A 81 -6.51 21.61 19.73
CA TRP A 81 -5.85 22.26 20.87
C TRP A 81 -4.49 22.89 20.52
N THR A 82 -3.75 22.37 19.54
CA THR A 82 -2.43 22.91 19.13
C THR A 82 -2.50 24.23 18.36
N ASN A 83 -3.66 24.63 17.85
CA ASN A 83 -3.83 25.82 16.99
C ASN A 83 -4.78 26.88 17.58
N ILE A 84 -5.06 26.84 18.90
CA ILE A 84 -5.84 27.88 19.57
C ILE A 84 -4.88 28.97 20.09
N PRO A 85 -4.94 30.21 19.60
CA PRO A 85 -4.08 31.32 20.06
C PRO A 85 -4.40 31.81 21.48
N LEU A 86 -5.26 31.12 22.23
CA LEU A 86 -5.75 31.52 23.55
C LEU A 86 -4.95 30.91 24.71
N ALA A 87 -3.78 30.30 24.48
CA ALA A 87 -2.97 29.71 25.56
C ALA A 87 -2.26 30.73 26.49
N GLY A 88 -2.58 32.02 26.40
CA GLY A 88 -1.93 33.09 27.18
C GLY A 88 -2.61 33.48 28.50
N TRP A 89 -3.81 32.96 28.82
CA TRP A 89 -4.55 33.34 30.04
C TRP A 89 -4.50 32.30 31.17
N ALA A 90 -3.90 31.13 30.94
CA ALA A 90 -3.86 30.02 31.90
C ALA A 90 -2.65 30.04 32.86
N THR A 91 -1.83 31.09 32.86
CA THR A 91 -0.70 31.27 33.79
C THR A 91 -0.88 32.46 34.74
N ARG A 92 -2.12 32.81 35.10
CA ARG A 92 -2.42 33.67 36.25
C ARG A 92 -3.36 32.97 37.20
#